data_AF-A0A1V2K178-F1
#
_entry.id   AF-A0A1V2K178-F1
#
_cell.length_a   1.000
_cell.length_b   1.000
_cell.length_c   1.000
_cell.angle_alpha   90.00
_cell.angle_beta   90.00
_cell.angle_gamma   90.00
#
_symmetry.space_group_name_H-M   'P 1'
#
loop_
_entity.id
_entity.type
_entity.pdbx_description
1 polymer ?
#
loop_
_entity_poly.entity_id
_entity_poly.type
_entity_poly.pdbx_seq_one_letter_code
_entity_poly.pdbx_strand_id
1 'polypeptide(L)'
;MERYIPLTGIDLVPASLLIDSEAPLDVLQAMADYRIRTVTQVLENIALRSELEADTVVLSDFAQLLAIPLRDGCDVMDIIGQRLRAEVATTEEAPTSQS
;
A
#
# COMPACT_ATOMS: atom_id res chain seq x y z
N MET A 1 -6.51 -14.08 -9.88
CA MET A 1 -6.00 -12.69 -9.92
C MET A 1 -4.79 -12.65 -10.83
N GLU A 2 -4.48 -11.53 -11.46
CA GLU A 2 -3.19 -11.39 -12.14
C GLU A 2 -2.07 -11.36 -11.09
N ARG A 3 -1.02 -12.16 -11.31
CA ARG A 3 0.08 -12.29 -10.35
C ARG A 3 0.85 -10.99 -10.14
N TYR A 4 1.18 -10.28 -11.22
CA TYR A 4 1.91 -9.03 -11.13
C TYR A 4 0.98 -7.85 -11.44
N ILE A 5 0.69 -7.05 -10.43
CA ILE A 5 -0.24 -5.92 -10.51
C ILE A 5 0.59 -4.63 -10.49
N PRO A 6 0.40 -3.69 -11.43
CA PRO A 6 1.15 -2.44 -11.43
C PRO A 6 0.79 -1.55 -10.24
N LEU A 7 1.79 -0.83 -9.72
CA LEU A 7 1.55 0.25 -8.78
C LEU A 7 0.71 1.36 -9.42
N THR A 8 -0.16 1.98 -8.64
CA THR A 8 -1.02 3.05 -9.12
C THR A 8 -0.26 4.38 -9.23
N GLY A 9 -0.69 5.23 -10.16
CA GLY A 9 -0.19 6.60 -10.30
C GLY A 9 1.19 6.75 -10.97
N ILE A 10 1.65 5.71 -11.66
CA ILE A 10 2.66 5.80 -12.72
C ILE A 10 1.98 5.37 -14.03
N ASP A 11 1.52 6.33 -14.83
CA ASP A 11 0.79 6.10 -16.08
C ASP A 11 1.74 5.74 -17.25
N LEU A 12 2.72 4.87 -17.00
CA LEU A 12 3.70 4.41 -18.00
C LEU A 12 3.33 3.02 -18.51
N VAL A 13 3.43 2.82 -19.82
CA VAL A 13 3.19 1.54 -20.48
C VAL A 13 4.44 1.13 -21.27
N PRO A 14 5.07 -0.03 -20.98
CA PRO A 14 4.71 -0.99 -19.92
C PRO A 14 5.06 -0.49 -18.52
N ALA A 15 4.29 -0.93 -17.51
CA ALA A 15 4.61 -0.68 -16.12
C ALA A 15 5.89 -1.43 -15.72
N SER A 16 6.82 -0.74 -15.06
CA SER A 16 8.09 -1.31 -14.60
C SER A 16 8.11 -1.68 -13.12
N LEU A 17 7.19 -1.11 -12.33
CA LEU A 17 7.05 -1.39 -10.91
C LEU A 17 5.74 -2.15 -10.67
N LEU A 18 5.86 -3.35 -10.12
CA LEU A 18 4.78 -4.32 -9.99
C LEU A 18 4.78 -4.90 -8.57
N ILE A 19 3.60 -5.21 -8.05
CA ILE A 19 3.39 -5.99 -6.83
C ILE A 19 3.14 -7.45 -7.23
N ASP A 20 3.87 -8.39 -6.63
CA ASP A 20 3.54 -9.82 -6.71
C ASP A 20 2.37 -10.12 -5.77
N SER A 21 1.15 -10.15 -6.30
CA SER A 21 -0.10 -10.34 -5.55
C SER A 21 -0.21 -11.72 -4.89
N GLU A 22 0.58 -12.69 -5.37
CA GLU A 22 0.65 -14.05 -4.85
C GLU A 22 1.73 -14.23 -3.77
N ALA A 23 2.51 -13.20 -3.44
CA ALA A 23 3.47 -13.25 -2.35
C ALA A 23 2.80 -13.61 -1.00
N PRO A 24 3.51 -14.20 -0.02
CA PRO A 24 2.93 -14.52 1.29
C PRO A 24 2.27 -13.30 1.95
N LEU A 25 1.13 -13.51 2.64
CA LEU A 25 0.33 -12.41 3.22
C LEU A 25 1.12 -11.62 4.28
N ASP A 26 1.96 -12.29 5.06
CA ASP A 26 2.85 -11.68 6.04
C ASP A 26 3.91 -10.78 5.37
N VAL A 27 4.45 -11.20 4.22
CA VAL A 27 5.38 -10.41 3.43
C VAL A 27 4.68 -9.17 2.86
N LEU A 28 3.49 -9.33 2.28
CA LEU A 28 2.69 -8.21 1.78
C LEU A 28 2.35 -7.23 2.91
N GLN A 29 1.91 -7.75 4.06
CA GLN A 29 1.56 -6.94 5.22
C GLN A 29 2.77 -6.16 5.75
N ALA A 30 3.93 -6.81 5.90
CA ALA A 30 5.15 -6.14 6.35
C ALA A 30 5.59 -5.02 5.38
N MET A 31 5.42 -5.24 4.08
CA MET A 31 5.76 -4.26 3.04
C MET A 31 4.84 -3.03 3.05
N ALA A 32 3.54 -3.24 3.27
CA ALA A 32 2.58 -2.15 3.47
C ALA A 32 2.84 -1.40 4.77
N ASP A 33 3.03 -2.12 5.89
CA ASP A 33 3.26 -1.54 7.21
C ASP A 33 4.51 -0.65 7.22
N TYR A 34 5.63 -1.15 6.70
CA TYR A 34 6.87 -0.40 6.67
C TYR A 34 6.71 0.95 5.94
N ARG A 35 6.05 0.96 4.78
CA ARG A 35 5.84 2.16 3.96
C ARG A 35 4.94 3.17 4.65
N ILE A 36 3.76 2.72 5.08
CA ILE A 36 2.75 3.58 5.71
C ILE A 36 3.30 4.15 7.01
N ARG A 37 3.90 3.31 7.86
CA ARG A 37 4.48 3.72 9.14
C ARG A 37 5.62 4.71 8.96
N THR A 38 6.48 4.51 7.96
CA THR A 38 7.56 5.47 7.65
C THR A 38 7.01 6.83 7.26
N VAL A 39 5.99 6.88 6.38
CA VAL A 39 5.34 8.13 6.00
C VAL A 39 4.69 8.81 7.20
N THR A 40 3.95 8.05 8.02
CA THR A 40 3.32 8.56 9.24
C THR A 40 4.36 9.19 10.17
N GLN A 41 5.47 8.49 10.42
CA GLN A 41 6.53 9.01 11.30
C GLN A 41 7.13 10.32 10.78
N VAL A 42 7.30 10.46 9.47
CA VAL A 42 7.80 11.70 8.87
C VAL A 42 6.77 12.82 9.00
N LEU A 43 5.49 12.55 8.71
CA LEU A 43 4.42 13.54 8.84
C LEU A 43 4.23 14.00 10.28
N GLU A 44 4.29 13.09 11.25
CA GLU A 44 4.24 13.41 12.68
C GLU A 44 5.42 14.30 13.09
N ASN A 45 6.63 13.98 12.61
CA ASN A 45 7.81 14.81 12.86
C ASN A 45 7.69 16.20 12.25
N ILE A 46 7.09 16.34 11.07
CA ILE A 46 6.81 17.62 10.42
C ILE A 46 5.78 18.41 11.25
N ALA A 47 4.68 17.77 11.64
CA ALA A 47 3.59 18.42 12.36
C ALA A 47 3.96 18.86 13.79
N LEU A 48 4.84 18.12 14.47
CA LEU A 48 5.26 18.40 15.85
C LEU A 48 6.42 19.38 15.97
N ARG A 49 7.10 19.71 14.86
CA ARG A 49 8.18 20.70 14.85
C ARG A 49 7.59 22.09 14.62
N SER A 50 7.48 22.87 15.69
CA SER A 50 6.94 24.24 15.69
C SER A 50 7.78 25.27 14.89
N GLU A 51 8.97 24.88 14.42
CA GLU A 51 9.95 25.76 13.76
C GLU A 51 10.28 25.29 12.34
N LEU A 52 9.32 24.69 11.62
CA LEU A 52 9.55 24.38 10.22
C LEU A 52 9.47 25.66 9.37
N GLU A 53 10.56 26.43 9.34
CA GLU A 53 10.78 27.48 8.35
C GLU A 53 11.12 26.84 6.99
N ALA A 54 10.11 26.25 6.34
CA ALA A 54 10.24 25.70 5.00
C ALA A 54 9.46 26.56 4.01
N ASP A 55 10.10 26.90 2.88
CA ASP A 55 9.39 27.52 1.75
C ASP A 55 8.31 26.53 1.23
N THR A 56 7.21 27.08 0.73
CA THR A 56 6.10 26.38 0.09
C THR A 56 6.53 25.39 -0.99
N VAL A 57 7.60 25.69 -1.73
CA VAL A 57 8.21 24.78 -2.71
C VAL A 57 8.74 23.51 -2.04
N VAL A 58 9.46 23.67 -0.93
CA VAL A 58 10.04 22.55 -0.17
C VAL A 58 8.92 21.66 0.39
N LEU A 59 7.84 22.26 0.91
CA LEU A 59 6.67 21.51 1.38
C LEU A 59 5.97 20.72 0.26
N SER A 60 5.87 21.30 -0.93
CA SER A 60 5.31 20.60 -2.10
C SER A 60 6.17 19.41 -2.50
N ASP A 61 7.50 19.56 -2.51
CA ASP A 61 8.43 18.47 -2.86
C ASP A 61 8.36 17.34 -1.82
N PHE A 62 8.26 17.68 -0.53
CA PHE A 62 8.03 16.70 0.53
C PHE A 62 6.69 15.99 0.37
N ALA A 63 5.62 16.72 0.05
CA ALA A 63 4.31 16.10 -0.17
C ALA A 63 4.34 15.12 -1.35
N GLN A 64 4.99 15.49 -2.47
CA GLN A 64 5.18 14.60 -3.61
C GLN A 64 6.02 13.38 -3.25
N LEU A 65 7.13 13.58 -2.52
CA LEU A 65 8.00 12.50 -2.05
C LEU A 65 7.25 11.51 -1.14
N LEU A 66 6.41 11.99 -0.23
CA LEU A 66 5.66 11.17 0.72
C LEU A 66 4.46 10.48 0.08
N ALA A 67 3.86 11.08 -0.95
CA ALA A 67 2.72 10.50 -1.66
C ALA A 67 3.08 9.17 -2.34
N ILE A 68 4.31 9.00 -2.83
CA ILE A 68 4.76 7.76 -3.48
C ILE A 68 4.69 6.55 -2.54
N PRO A 69 5.47 6.48 -1.43
CA PRO A 69 5.43 5.34 -0.53
C PRO A 69 4.07 5.16 0.15
N LEU A 70 3.32 6.24 0.38
CA LEU A 70 1.95 6.13 0.92
C LEU A 70 1.03 5.41 -0.06
N ARG A 71 1.04 5.81 -1.34
CA ARG A 71 0.26 5.17 -2.38
C ARG A 71 0.68 3.72 -2.58
N ASP A 72 1.98 3.45 -2.67
CA ASP A 72 2.50 2.09 -2.77
C ASP A 72 2.01 1.20 -1.61
N GLY A 73 2.00 1.74 -0.38
CA GLY A 73 1.47 1.05 0.79
C GLY A 73 -0.03 0.75 0.68
N CYS A 74 -0.82 1.72 0.19
CA CYS A 74 -2.24 1.52 -0.07
C CYS A 74 -2.52 0.46 -1.14
N ASP A 75 -1.77 0.45 -2.25
CA ASP A 75 -1.92 -0.55 -3.31
C ASP A 75 -1.71 -1.97 -2.76
N VAL A 76 -0.71 -2.15 -1.90
CA VAL A 76 -0.45 -3.45 -1.25
C VAL A 76 -1.59 -3.81 -0.28
N MET A 77 -2.11 -2.85 0.49
CA MET A 77 -3.26 -3.08 1.38
C MET A 77 -4.53 -3.46 0.61
N ASP A 78 -4.75 -2.90 -0.57
CA ASP A 78 -5.87 -3.25 -1.43
C ASP A 78 -5.78 -4.70 -1.91
N ILE A 79 -4.59 -5.16 -2.30
CA ILE A 79 -4.34 -6.56 -2.67
C ILE A 79 -4.60 -7.50 -1.48
N ILE A 80 -4.11 -7.16 -0.28
CA ILE A 80 -4.39 -7.92 0.95
C ILE A 80 -5.90 -8.01 1.18
N GLY A 81 -6.60 -6.88 1.10
CA GLY A 81 -8.06 -6.83 1.29
C GLY A 81 -8.83 -7.66 0.26
N GLN A 82 -8.40 -7.65 -1.01
CA GLN A 82 -9.00 -8.50 -2.05
C GLN A 82 -8.82 -9.98 -1.76
N ARG A 83 -7.63 -10.40 -1.31
CA ARG A 83 -7.35 -11.80 -0.96
C ARG A 83 -8.16 -12.28 0.22
N LEU A 84 -8.22 -11.48 1.29
CA LEU A 84 -9.03 -11.82 2.46
C LEU A 84 -10.51 -11.97 2.11
N ARG A 85 -11.06 -11.10 1.26
CA ARG A 85 -12.45 -11.23 0.77
C ARG A 85 -12.65 -12.49 -0.07
N ALA A 86 -11.68 -12.85 -0.92
CA ALA A 86 -11.75 -14.08 -1.70
C ALA A 86 -11.71 -15.33 -0.80
N GLU A 87 -10.85 -15.35 0.23
CA GLU A 87 -10.79 -16.45 1.21
C GLU A 87 -12.12 -16.62 1.97
N VAL A 88 -12.73 -15.52 2.40
CA VAL A 88 -14.03 -15.55 3.08
C VAL A 88 -15.13 -16.08 2.14
N ALA A 89 -15.19 -15.61 0.90
CA ALA A 89 -16.16 -16.10 -0.09
C ALA A 89 -16.02 -17.60 -0.37
N THR A 90 -14.78 -18.10 -0.49
CA THR A 90 -14.54 -19.55 -0.67
C THR A 90 -14.92 -20.38 0.56
N THR A 91 -14.94 -19.77 1.75
CA THR A 91 -15.33 -20.44 2.99
C THR A 91 -16.85 -20.51 3.12
N GLU A 92 -17.59 -19.50 2.63
CA GLU A 92 -19.05 -19.46 2.64
C GLU A 92 -19.69 -20.42 1.62
N GLU A 93 -18.99 -20.74 0.52
CA GLU A 93 -19.45 -21.68 -0.52
C GLU A 93 -19.15 -23.16 -0.21
N ALA A 94 -18.44 -23.47 0.89
CA ALA A 94 -18.13 -24.85 1.26
C ALA A 94 -19.42 -25.59 1.68
N PRO A 95 -19.83 -26.66 0.98
CA PRO A 95 -21.09 -27.32 1.25
C PRO A 95 -21.04 -28.03 2.60
N THR A 96 -21.99 -27.69 3.47
CA THR A 96 -22.45 -28.53 4.58
C THR A 96 -23.08 -29.79 4.01
N SER A 97 -22.25 -30.71 3.54
CA SER A 97 -22.66 -32.06 3.17
C SER A 97 -21.99 -33.08 4.07
N GLN A 98 -22.85 -33.71 4.88
CA GLN A 98 -22.79 -35.03 5.47
C GLN A 98 -22.12 -35.18 6.86
N SER A 99 -22.97 -35.18 7.89
CA SER A 99 -23.16 -36.34 8.79
C SER A 99 -24.57 -36.31 9.37
#